data_AF-A0A2E6ZTX1-F1
#
_entry.id   AF-A0A2E6ZTX1-F1
#
_cell.length_a   1.000
_cell.length_b   1.000
_cell.length_c   1.000
_cell.angle_alpha   90.00
_cell.angle_beta   90.00
_cell.angle_gamma   90.00
#
_symmetry.space_group_name_H-M   'P 1'
#
loop_
_entity.id
_entity.type
_entity.pdbx_description
1 polymer ?
#
loop_
_entity_poly.entity_id
_entity_poly.type
_entity_poly.pdbx_seq_one_letter_code
_entity_poly.pdbx_strand_id
1 'polypeptide(L)' 'MLPLLTDVRARTSRDDPLVAGFTVGVNDGGCAGQPVAHCHWHLIPRRNQDVDEPRGGVRNVIPGLGSY' A
#
# COMPACT_ATOMS: atom_id res chain seq x y z
N MET A 1 -8.44 -12.54 8.02
CA MET A 1 -7.98 -11.40 7.19
C MET A 1 -6.73 -10.74 7.76
N LEU A 2 -6.74 -10.23 9.00
CA LEU A 2 -5.54 -9.68 9.66
C LEU A 2 -4.33 -10.65 9.74
N PRO A 3 -4.49 -11.96 9.99
CA PRO A 3 -3.34 -12.88 10.03
C PRO A 3 -2.60 -13.01 8.70
N LEU A 4 -3.33 -12.95 7.58
CA LEU A 4 -2.74 -13.04 6.24
C LEU A 4 -1.89 -11.79 5.94
N LEU A 5 -2.40 -10.60 6.26
CA LEU A 5 -1.65 -9.35 6.09
C LEU A 5 -0.35 -9.35 6.91
N THR A 6 -0.41 -9.83 8.16
CA THR A 6 0.78 -9.94 9.01
C THR A 6 1.80 -10.92 8.44
N ASP A 7 1.35 -12.07 7.93
CA ASP A 7 2.24 -13.07 7.34
C ASP A 7 2.91 -12.57 6.05
N VAL A 8 2.14 -11.96 5.14
CA VAL A 8 2.70 -11.36 3.91
C VAL A 8 3.67 -10.24 4.25
N ARG A 9 3.33 -9.35 5.19
CA ARG A 9 4.25 -8.30 5.68
C ARG A 9 5.56 -8.91 6.18
N ALA A 10 5.48 -9.95 7.00
CA ALA A 10 6.66 -10.59 7.58
C ALA A 10 7.52 -11.26 6.51
N ARG A 11 6.92 -11.91 5.51
CA ARG A 11 7.63 -12.48 4.34
C ARG A 11 8.34 -11.38 3.57
N THR A 12 7.63 -10.33 3.19
CA THR A 12 8.20 -9.23 2.41
C THR A 12 9.36 -8.54 3.14
N SER A 13 9.25 -8.31 4.45
CA SER A 13 10.35 -7.73 5.23
C SER A 13 11.57 -8.65 5.38
N ARG A 14 11.39 -9.97 5.31
CA ARG A 14 12.52 -10.91 5.30
C ARG A 14 13.21 -10.94 3.93
N ASP A 15 12.41 -10.92 2.87
CA ASP A 15 12.90 -11.05 1.50
C ASP A 15 13.54 -9.74 0.98
N ASP A 16 13.09 -8.58 1.49
CA ASP A 16 13.67 -7.27 1.19
C ASP A 16 13.99 -6.47 2.46
N PRO A 17 15.26 -6.50 2.91
CA PRO A 17 15.72 -5.78 4.09
C PRO A 17 15.68 -4.24 3.98
N LEU A 18 15.55 -3.67 2.77
CA LEU A 18 15.47 -2.21 2.59
C LEU A 18 14.07 -1.67 2.88
N VAL A 19 13.07 -2.54 3.00
CA VAL A 19 11.70 -2.14 3.37
C VAL A 19 11.69 -1.61 4.79
N ALA A 20 11.46 -0.31 4.92
CA ALA A 20 11.42 0.44 6.18
C ALA A 20 9.98 0.68 6.68
N GLY A 21 8.97 0.44 5.84
CA GLY A 21 7.56 0.65 6.19
C GLY A 21 6.60 0.05 5.18
N PHE A 22 5.30 0.23 5.42
CA PHE A 22 4.24 -0.21 4.51
C PHE A 22 3.12 0.81 4.44
N THR A 23 2.59 1.05 3.24
CA THR A 23 1.29 1.70 3.04
C THR A 23 0.23 0.61 2.93
N VAL A 24 -0.81 0.68 3.78
CA VAL A 24 -1.91 -0.28 3.81
C VAL A 24 -3.21 0.46 3.47
N GLY A 25 -4.01 -0.06 2.55
CA GLY A 25 -5.27 0.58 2.16
C GLY A 25 -6.28 -0.39 1.53
N VAL A 26 -7.53 0.04 1.51
CA VAL A 26 -8.67 -0.66 0.89
C VAL A 26 -9.64 0.39 0.34
N ASN A 27 -10.20 0.13 -0.83
CA ASN A 27 -11.32 0.89 -1.38
C ASN A 27 -12.53 -0.04 -1.44
N ASP A 28 -13.68 0.42 -0.94
CA ASP A 28 -14.94 -0.33 -0.95
C ASP A 28 -16.01 0.47 -1.70
N GLY A 29 -16.41 -0.04 -2.87
CA GLY A 29 -17.34 0.61 -3.78
C GLY A 29 -16.70 1.56 -4.78
N GLY A 30 -17.42 1.80 -5.89
CA GLY A 30 -16.94 2.65 -7.00
C GLY A 30 -16.69 4.11 -6.59
N CYS A 31 -17.48 4.66 -5.67
CA CYS A 31 -17.29 6.03 -5.17
C CYS A 31 -15.99 6.18 -4.35
N ALA A 32 -15.56 5.10 -3.68
CA ALA A 32 -14.25 5.03 -3.04
C ALA A 32 -13.10 4.78 -4.04
N GLY A 33 -13.41 4.61 -5.33
CA GLY A 33 -12.42 4.32 -6.37
C GLY A 33 -11.95 2.87 -6.38
N GLN A 34 -12.82 1.90 -6.03
CA GLN A 34 -12.54 0.47 -6.21
C GLN A 34 -12.64 0.08 -7.70
N PRO A 35 -11.54 -0.33 -8.37
CA PRO A 35 -11.59 -0.67 -9.79
C PRO A 35 -12.06 -2.11 -10.04
N VAL A 36 -11.80 -3.02 -9.10
CA VAL A 36 -12.17 -4.44 -9.18
C VAL A 36 -13.17 -4.72 -8.08
N ALA A 37 -14.37 -5.18 -8.46
CA ALA A 37 -15.48 -5.49 -7.55
C ALA A 37 -15.26 -6.81 -6.77
N HIS A 38 -14.13 -6.88 -6.08
CA HIS A 38 -13.72 -7.94 -5.17
C HIS A 38 -13.01 -7.28 -3.98
N CYS A 39 -13.31 -7.70 -2.76
CA CYS A 39 -12.64 -7.17 -1.58
C CYS A 39 -11.15 -7.52 -1.62
N HIS A 40 -10.28 -6.52 -1.64
CA HIS A 40 -8.83 -6.71 -1.63
C HIS A 40 -8.15 -5.62 -0.82
N TRP A 41 -7.00 -5.95 -0.24
CA TRP A 41 -6.16 -5.03 0.50
C TRP A 41 -4.90 -4.74 -0.30
N HIS A 42 -4.54 -3.46 -0.38
CA HIS A 42 -3.22 -3.06 -0.84
C HIS A 42 -2.25 -3.13 0.33
N LEU A 43 -1.17 -3.89 0.17
CA LEU A 43 -0.02 -3.89 1.07
C LEU A 43 1.20 -3.48 0.23
N ILE A 44 1.63 -2.23 0.35
CA ILE A 44 2.67 -1.66 -0.50
C ILE A 44 3.93 -1.45 0.35
N PRO A 45 5.01 -2.22 0.11
CA PRO A 45 6.28 -2.06 0.83
C PRO A 45 6.92 -0.70 0.50
N ARG A 46 7.44 -0.02 1.52
CA ARG A 46 8.04 1.31 1.42
C ARG A 46 9.49 1.29 1.83
N ARG A 47 10.32 2.05 1.11
CA ARG A 47 11.74 2.25 1.38
C ARG A 47 12.00 3.73 1.64
N ASN A 48 13.10 4.06 2.31
CA ASN A 48 13.46 5.46 2.52
C ASN A 48 13.66 6.15 1.16
N GLN A 49 13.03 7.32 0.98
CA GLN A 49 13.14 8.14 -0.23
C GLN A 49 12.61 7.48 -1.52
N ASP A 50 11.73 6.47 -1.43
CA ASP A 50 11.12 5.83 -2.60
C ASP A 50 10.03 6.69 -3.29
N VAL A 51 9.54 7.71 -2.60
CA VAL A 51 8.57 8.70 -3.05
C VAL A 51 8.92 10.02 -2.39
N ASP A 52 8.91 11.10 -3.16
CA ASP A 52 9.27 12.44 -2.69
C ASP A 52 8.32 12.95 -1.58
N GLU A 53 7.01 12.75 -1.76
CA GLU A 53 5.96 13.16 -0.80
C GLU A 53 5.13 11.96 -0.32
N PRO A 54 5.53 11.29 0.77
CA PRO A 54 4.92 10.02 1.19
C PRO A 54 3.57 10.15 1.91
N ARG A 55 3.16 11.36 2.32
CA ARG A 55 1.84 11.62 2.91
C ARG A 55 0.75 11.45 1.85
N GLY A 56 -0.48 11.08 2.22
CA GLY A 56 -1.60 10.96 1.26
C GLY A 56 -2.02 9.53 0.90
N GLY A 57 -1.46 8.51 1.55
CA GLY A 57 -1.92 7.12 1.42
C GLY A 57 -1.54 6.47 0.08
N VAL A 58 -2.35 5.50 -0.37
CA VAL A 58 -2.03 4.63 -1.53
C VAL A 58 -1.82 5.41 -2.83
N ARG A 59 -2.59 6.46 -3.08
CA ARG A 59 -2.50 7.22 -4.36
C ARG A 59 -1.20 8.00 -4.49
N ASN A 60 -0.66 8.52 -3.40
CA ASN A 60 0.62 9.25 -3.42
C ASN A 60 1.82 8.32 -3.61
N VAL A 61 1.64 7.00 -3.51
CA VAL A 61 2.70 6.03 -3.84
C VAL A 61 2.86 5.86 -5.35
N ILE A 62 1.86 6.22 -6.15
CA ILE A 62 1.89 6.07 -7.61
C ILE A 62 2.21 7.44 -8.22
N PRO A 63 3.32 7.57 -8.98
CA PRO A 63 3.68 8.83 -9.62
C PRO A 63 2.51 9.41 -10.44
N GLY A 64 2.18 10.69 -10.21
CA GLY A 64 1.13 11.40 -10.94
C GLY A 64 -0.31 11.11 -10.49
N LEU A 65 -0.55 10.22 -9.52
CA LEU A 65 -1.89 9.99 -8.95
C LEU A 65 -2.09 10.69 -7.59
N GLY A 66 -1.00 11.19 -7.00
CA GLY A 66 -1.03 11.92 -5.76
C GLY A 66 -1.08 13.43 -5.96
N SER A 67 -2.20 14.04 -5.60
CA SER A 67 -2.38 15.49 -5.47
C SER A 67 -3.78 15.75 -4.92
N TYR A 68 -3.85 16.21 -3.66
CA TYR A 68 -5.04 16.79 -3.04
C TYR A 68 -4.70 18.20 -2.60
#